data_AF-A0A2G8K406-F1
#
_entry.id   AF-A0A2G8K406-F1
#
_cell.length_a   1.000
_cell.length_b   1.000
_cell.length_c   1.000
_cell.angle_alpha   90.00
_cell.angle_beta   90.00
_cell.angle_gamma   90.00
#
_symmetry.space_group_name_H-M   'P 1'
#
loop_
_entity.id
_entity.type
_entity.pdbx_description
1 polymer ?
#
loop_
_entity_poly.entity_id
_entity_poly.type
_entity_poly.pdbx_seq_one_letter_code
_entity_poly.pdbx_strand_id
1 'polypeptide(L)'
;AATNTLDNLLDFFPSSQGDGLNIIWAHGVNSHEELDKSLSDDTMMLETDIILRGIGTENPTDIPVNAHPPATDSDLLVLDFVNETTLTSGKGMKLDFKYLEAVGPTMEIVLNLTDQIKCPLWINADIVKGPNSPKDPISPVEFIETANSTLTRLSCLLVLPPAGVLCRPRTSILGP
;
A
#
# COMPACT_ATOMS: atom_id res chain seq x y z
N ALA A 1 13.63 -5.33 19.45
CA ALA A 1 13.54 -6.12 18.20
C ALA A 1 13.74 -5.15 17.04
N ALA A 2 14.65 -5.46 16.11
CA ALA A 2 14.88 -4.60 14.96
C ALA A 2 13.60 -4.52 14.12
N THR A 3 13.19 -3.31 13.76
CA THR A 3 12.07 -3.09 12.84
C THR A 3 12.64 -3.10 11.43
N ASN A 4 12.34 -4.14 10.64
CA ASN A 4 12.79 -4.29 9.24
C ASN A 4 12.26 -3.20 8.29
N THR A 5 11.50 -2.22 8.80
CA THR A 5 10.99 -1.07 8.02
C THR A 5 12.07 -0.04 7.68
N LEU A 6 13.33 -0.25 8.11
CA LEU A 6 14.50 0.55 7.72
C LEU A 6 15.38 -0.13 6.67
N ASP A 7 15.14 -1.42 6.39
CA ASP A 7 15.92 -2.17 5.42
C ASP A 7 15.42 -1.87 4.00
N ASN A 8 16.34 -1.81 3.04
CA ASN A 8 15.99 -1.62 1.64
C ASN A 8 15.05 -2.77 1.21
N LEU A 9 14.03 -2.48 0.40
CA LEU A 9 13.15 -3.50 -0.19
C LEU A 9 13.95 -4.69 -0.75
N LEU A 10 15.07 -4.40 -1.40
CA LEU A 10 15.92 -5.40 -2.03
C LEU A 10 16.71 -6.24 -1.02
N ASP A 11 17.01 -5.70 0.16
CA ASP A 11 17.65 -6.44 1.25
C ASP A 11 16.64 -7.36 1.95
N PHE A 12 15.37 -6.94 2.01
CA PHE A 12 14.27 -7.78 2.52
C PHE A 12 13.99 -8.99 1.61
N PHE A 13 14.24 -8.86 0.30
CA PHE A 13 14.09 -9.93 -0.68
C PHE A 13 15.46 -10.34 -1.27
N PRO A 14 16.28 -11.16 -0.57
CA PRO A 14 17.60 -11.57 -1.07
C PRO A 14 17.57 -12.27 -2.43
N SER A 15 16.47 -12.97 -2.76
CA SER A 15 16.23 -13.60 -4.06
C SER A 15 16.18 -12.59 -5.22
N SER A 16 15.94 -11.31 -4.94
CA SER A 16 16.01 -10.23 -5.94
C SER A 16 17.42 -9.98 -6.45
N GLN A 17 18.45 -10.43 -5.72
CA GLN A 17 19.87 -10.21 -6.04
C GLN A 17 20.23 -8.72 -6.20
N GLY A 18 19.53 -7.83 -5.48
CA GLY A 18 19.75 -6.39 -5.57
C GLY A 18 19.17 -5.76 -6.84
N ASP A 19 18.33 -6.48 -7.59
CA ASP A 19 17.64 -5.96 -8.77
C ASP A 19 16.11 -5.98 -8.56
N GLY A 20 15.50 -4.79 -8.63
CA GLY A 20 14.06 -4.63 -8.48
C GLY A 20 13.24 -5.33 -9.56
N LEU A 21 13.83 -5.63 -10.73
CA LEU A 21 13.17 -6.40 -11.79
C LEU A 21 12.90 -7.86 -11.40
N ASN A 22 13.59 -8.36 -10.37
CA ASN A 22 13.42 -9.72 -9.85
C ASN A 22 12.38 -9.80 -8.72
N ILE A 23 11.74 -8.68 -8.36
CA ILE A 23 10.62 -8.69 -7.41
C ILE A 23 9.38 -9.21 -8.13
N ILE A 24 8.78 -10.27 -7.58
CA ILE A 24 7.56 -10.88 -8.12
C ILE A 24 6.35 -10.19 -7.49
N TRP A 25 5.44 -9.69 -8.32
CA TRP A 25 4.27 -8.93 -7.89
C TRP A 25 2.98 -9.69 -8.18
N ALA A 26 2.06 -9.70 -7.21
CA ALA A 26 0.64 -9.94 -7.45
C ALA A 26 -0.05 -8.58 -7.50
N HIS A 27 -0.85 -8.36 -8.54
CA HIS A 27 -1.56 -7.11 -8.78
C HIS A 27 -3.06 -7.31 -8.56
N GLY A 28 -3.71 -6.30 -7.97
CA GLY A 28 -5.16 -6.29 -7.76
C GLY A 28 -5.65 -7.41 -6.85
N VAL A 29 -4.96 -7.69 -5.74
CA VAL A 29 -5.35 -8.68 -4.72
C VAL A 29 -6.55 -8.14 -3.92
N ASN A 30 -7.75 -8.27 -4.49
CA ASN A 30 -8.96 -7.58 -4.05
C ASN A 30 -10.03 -8.53 -3.49
N SER A 31 -9.67 -9.78 -3.23
CA SER A 31 -10.57 -10.80 -2.67
C SER A 31 -9.82 -11.79 -1.79
N HIS A 32 -10.53 -12.50 -0.91
CA HIS A 32 -9.90 -13.55 -0.09
C HIS A 32 -9.26 -14.66 -0.94
N GLU A 33 -9.88 -15.03 -2.06
CA GLU A 33 -9.33 -16.04 -2.98
C GLU A 33 -7.97 -15.60 -3.56
N GLU A 34 -7.87 -14.34 -3.99
CA GLU A 34 -6.62 -13.80 -4.52
C GLU A 34 -5.57 -13.67 -3.42
N LEU A 35 -5.97 -13.26 -2.21
CA LEU A 35 -5.07 -13.15 -1.06
C LEU A 35 -4.48 -14.51 -0.70
N ASP A 36 -5.33 -15.53 -0.48
CA ASP A 36 -4.91 -16.90 -0.15
C ASP A 36 -3.92 -17.43 -1.18
N LYS A 37 -4.24 -17.24 -2.47
CA LYS A 37 -3.37 -17.63 -3.57
C LYS A 37 -2.01 -16.95 -3.49
N SER A 38 -1.98 -15.62 -3.40
CA SER A 38 -0.74 -14.83 -3.40
C SER A 38 0.10 -15.00 -2.12
N LEU A 39 -0.52 -15.33 -0.99
CA LEU A 39 0.22 -15.69 0.23
C LEU A 39 0.87 -17.08 0.11
N SER A 40 0.26 -17.99 -0.64
CA SER A 40 0.71 -19.38 -0.80
C SER A 40 1.77 -19.62 -1.89
N ASP A 41 1.95 -18.69 -2.83
CA ASP A 41 2.88 -18.82 -3.96
C ASP A 41 4.21 -18.06 -3.75
N ASP A 42 5.00 -17.93 -4.82
CA ASP A 42 6.32 -17.26 -4.83
C ASP A 42 6.25 -15.73 -4.98
N THR A 43 5.05 -15.14 -4.96
CA THR A 43 4.87 -13.68 -4.95
C THR A 43 5.63 -13.05 -3.79
N MET A 44 6.30 -11.93 -4.04
CA MET A 44 7.03 -11.18 -3.01
C MET A 44 6.22 -9.96 -2.54
N MET A 45 5.66 -9.19 -3.46
CA MET A 45 4.88 -7.99 -3.16
C MET A 45 3.43 -8.16 -3.60
N LEU A 46 2.49 -7.97 -2.68
CA LEU A 46 1.07 -7.98 -2.94
C LEU A 46 0.56 -6.56 -3.08
N GLU A 47 -0.06 -6.25 -4.21
CA GLU A 47 -0.67 -4.96 -4.46
C GLU A 47 -2.19 -5.09 -4.45
N THR A 48 -2.84 -4.15 -3.77
CA THR A 48 -4.29 -4.12 -3.58
C THR A 48 -4.84 -2.72 -3.77
N ASP A 49 -6.07 -2.64 -4.27
CA ASP A 49 -6.77 -1.39 -4.54
C ASP A 49 -7.66 -1.01 -3.36
N ILE A 50 -7.54 0.20 -2.86
CA ILE A 50 -8.23 0.61 -1.63
C ILE A 50 -9.36 1.58 -1.93
N ILE A 51 -10.56 1.24 -1.45
CA ILE A 51 -11.76 2.08 -1.47
C ILE A 51 -12.47 2.03 -0.11
N LEU A 52 -13.45 2.91 0.07
CA LEU A 52 -14.47 2.75 1.12
C LEU A 52 -15.64 1.92 0.58
N ARG A 53 -16.16 1.00 1.39
CA ARG A 53 -17.32 0.17 1.04
C ARG A 53 -18.52 1.04 0.69
N GLY A 54 -19.10 0.75 -0.47
CA GLY A 54 -20.25 1.47 -1.01
C GLY A 54 -19.91 2.86 -1.57
N ILE A 55 -18.63 3.22 -1.76
CA ILE A 55 -18.27 4.54 -2.32
C ILE A 55 -18.94 4.75 -3.68
N GLY A 56 -19.52 5.94 -3.88
CA GLY A 56 -20.29 6.26 -5.10
C GLY A 56 -21.69 5.65 -5.17
N THR A 57 -22.16 4.97 -4.12
CA THR A 57 -23.54 4.46 -4.00
C THR A 57 -24.39 5.34 -3.06
N GLU A 58 -25.67 5.01 -2.87
CA GLU A 58 -26.56 5.72 -1.94
C GLU A 58 -26.20 5.51 -0.46
N ASN A 59 -25.49 4.42 -0.13
CA ASN A 59 -25.17 4.05 1.26
C ASN A 59 -23.68 3.73 1.43
N PRO A 60 -22.78 4.72 1.26
CA PRO A 60 -21.37 4.53 1.56
C PRO A 60 -21.16 4.34 3.07
N THR A 61 -20.06 3.68 3.43
CA THR A 61 -19.60 3.49 4.82
C THR A 61 -18.15 3.95 4.96
N ASP A 62 -17.67 4.11 6.19
CA ASP A 62 -16.26 4.42 6.46
C ASP A 62 -15.37 3.16 6.54
N ILE A 63 -15.87 1.99 6.11
CA ILE A 63 -15.15 0.72 6.19
C ILE A 63 -14.27 0.56 4.94
N PRO A 64 -12.92 0.49 5.08
CA PRO A 64 -12.04 0.27 3.94
C PRO A 64 -12.08 -1.19 3.46
N VAL A 65 -12.18 -1.38 2.15
CA VAL A 65 -12.17 -2.69 1.49
C VAL A 65 -11.21 -2.69 0.30
N ASN A 66 -10.75 -3.89 -0.06
CA ASN A 66 -9.81 -4.11 -1.16
C ASN A 66 -10.62 -4.29 -2.45
N ALA A 67 -10.78 -3.26 -3.28
CA ALA A 67 -11.55 -3.35 -4.51
C ALA A 67 -11.11 -2.30 -5.55
N HIS A 68 -11.09 -2.71 -6.82
CA HIS A 68 -10.85 -1.80 -7.94
C HIS A 68 -12.19 -1.32 -8.55
N PRO A 69 -12.40 -0.01 -8.78
CA PRO A 69 -13.54 0.48 -9.55
C PRO A 69 -13.68 -0.23 -10.92
N PRO A 70 -14.89 -0.57 -11.38
CA PRO A 70 -16.18 -0.06 -10.92
C PRO A 70 -16.77 -0.82 -9.72
N ALA A 71 -16.07 -1.81 -9.15
CA ALA A 71 -16.52 -2.42 -7.91
C ALA A 71 -16.53 -1.36 -6.80
N THR A 72 -17.60 -1.37 -5.99
CA THR A 72 -17.78 -0.48 -4.85
C THR A 72 -17.69 -1.24 -3.53
N ASP A 73 -17.46 -2.56 -3.58
CA ASP A 73 -17.30 -3.42 -2.42
C ASP A 73 -16.50 -4.69 -2.79
N SER A 74 -16.02 -5.41 -1.77
CA SER A 74 -15.43 -6.74 -1.88
C SER A 74 -15.64 -7.55 -0.60
N ASP A 75 -15.32 -8.84 -0.67
CA ASP A 75 -15.34 -9.73 0.50
C ASP A 75 -14.11 -9.57 1.41
N LEU A 76 -13.08 -8.83 0.97
CA LEU A 76 -11.81 -8.67 1.68
C LEU A 76 -11.69 -7.27 2.32
N LEU A 77 -11.74 -7.22 3.66
CA LEU A 77 -11.47 -5.98 4.40
C LEU A 77 -9.97 -5.63 4.35
N VAL A 78 -9.66 -4.34 4.40
CA VAL A 78 -8.24 -3.90 4.42
C VAL A 78 -7.53 -4.36 5.70
N LEU A 79 -8.27 -4.46 6.81
CA LEU A 79 -7.74 -5.02 8.06
C LEU A 79 -7.24 -6.45 7.87
N ASP A 80 -8.02 -7.30 7.22
CA ASP A 80 -7.68 -8.70 7.00
C ASP A 80 -6.48 -8.82 6.06
N PHE A 81 -6.48 -8.08 4.94
CA PHE A 81 -5.35 -8.01 4.02
C PHE A 81 -4.04 -7.61 4.72
N VAL A 82 -4.03 -6.51 5.49
CA VAL A 82 -2.82 -6.02 6.17
C VAL A 82 -2.37 -7.01 7.23
N ASN A 83 -3.30 -7.57 8.01
CA ASN A 83 -2.99 -8.52 9.08
C ASN A 83 -2.42 -9.83 8.53
N GLU A 84 -3.08 -10.45 7.56
CA GLU A 84 -2.64 -11.73 6.97
C GLU A 84 -1.31 -11.60 6.21
N THR A 85 -1.12 -10.51 5.47
CA THR A 85 0.16 -10.24 4.80
C THR A 85 1.28 -10.02 5.82
N THR A 86 1.00 -9.33 6.93
CA THR A 86 1.96 -9.11 8.01
C THR A 86 2.38 -10.41 8.71
N LEU A 87 1.43 -11.36 8.87
CA LEU A 87 1.69 -12.66 9.48
C LEU A 87 2.44 -13.63 8.57
N THR A 88 2.47 -13.35 7.26
CA THR A 88 3.11 -14.22 6.27
C THR A 88 4.55 -13.76 5.99
N SER A 89 5.52 -14.61 6.32
CA SER A 89 6.93 -14.30 6.11
C SER A 89 7.28 -14.17 4.62
N GLY A 90 8.19 -13.26 4.29
CA GLY A 90 8.69 -13.10 2.91
C GLY A 90 7.66 -12.48 1.97
N LYS A 91 6.66 -11.78 2.51
CA LYS A 91 5.71 -10.96 1.75
C LYS A 91 5.91 -9.50 2.12
N GLY A 92 5.62 -8.61 1.18
CA GLY A 92 5.43 -7.19 1.39
C GLY A 92 4.16 -6.73 0.69
N MET A 93 3.76 -5.48 0.91
CA MET A 93 2.46 -5.00 0.42
C MET A 93 2.53 -3.58 -0.16
N LYS A 94 1.68 -3.31 -1.15
CA LYS A 94 1.40 -1.99 -1.73
C LYS A 94 -0.10 -1.70 -1.62
N LEU A 95 -0.44 -0.65 -0.89
CA LEU A 95 -1.79 -0.12 -0.79
C LEU A 95 -1.98 0.95 -1.87
N ASP A 96 -2.82 0.67 -2.87
CA ASP A 96 -3.10 1.57 -3.98
C ASP A 96 -4.45 2.28 -3.81
N PHE A 97 -4.42 3.51 -3.33
CA PHE A 97 -5.63 4.27 -3.02
C PHE A 97 -6.30 4.76 -4.29
N LYS A 98 -7.58 4.39 -4.46
CA LYS A 98 -8.39 4.92 -5.56
C LYS A 98 -9.14 6.18 -5.15
N TYR A 99 -9.39 6.40 -3.86
CA TYR A 99 -10.10 7.57 -3.36
C TYR A 99 -9.38 8.16 -2.16
N LEU A 100 -9.33 9.47 -2.06
CA LEU A 100 -8.65 10.18 -0.97
C LEU A 100 -9.33 9.87 0.38
N GLU A 101 -10.65 9.72 0.35
CA GLU A 101 -11.50 9.43 1.51
C GLU A 101 -11.12 8.12 2.19
N ALA A 102 -10.54 7.16 1.46
CA ALA A 102 -10.12 5.88 2.01
C ALA A 102 -8.76 5.94 2.73
N VAL A 103 -7.98 7.01 2.54
CA VAL A 103 -6.62 7.14 3.10
C VAL A 103 -6.67 7.17 4.61
N GLY A 104 -7.40 8.12 5.21
CA GLY A 104 -7.48 8.27 6.67
C GLY A 104 -7.88 6.97 7.39
N PRO A 105 -9.05 6.38 7.09
CA PRO A 105 -9.50 5.13 7.70
C PRO A 105 -8.53 3.96 7.54
N THR A 106 -7.88 3.85 6.37
CA THR A 106 -6.87 2.80 6.14
C THR A 106 -5.60 3.05 6.94
N MET A 107 -5.17 4.30 7.07
CA MET A 107 -3.99 4.64 7.84
C MET A 107 -4.19 4.36 9.33
N GLU A 108 -5.40 4.53 9.87
CA GLU A 108 -5.71 4.11 11.25
C GLU A 108 -5.53 2.60 11.45
N ILE A 109 -5.93 1.77 10.48
CA ILE A 109 -5.68 0.32 10.49
C ILE A 109 -4.16 0.04 10.53
N VAL A 110 -3.39 0.69 9.64
CA VAL A 110 -1.93 0.54 9.58
C VAL A 110 -1.27 0.99 10.89
N LEU A 111 -1.76 2.07 11.51
CA LEU A 111 -1.24 2.56 12.78
C LEU A 111 -1.44 1.52 13.90
N ASN A 112 -2.65 0.95 13.98
CA ASN A 112 -2.97 -0.07 14.96
C ASN A 112 -2.16 -1.37 14.79
N LEU A 113 -1.70 -1.63 13.56
CA LEU A 113 -0.87 -2.79 13.21
C LEU A 113 0.64 -2.48 13.09
N THR A 114 1.07 -1.25 13.41
CA THR A 114 2.44 -0.80 13.13
C THR A 114 3.51 -1.64 13.84
N ASP A 115 3.22 -2.11 15.05
CA ASP A 115 4.18 -2.94 15.80
C ASP A 115 4.29 -4.36 15.22
N GLN A 116 3.27 -4.85 14.51
CA GLN A 116 3.27 -6.14 13.82
C GLN A 116 3.91 -6.05 12.44
N ILE A 117 3.76 -4.91 11.74
CA ILE A 117 4.32 -4.72 10.41
C ILE A 117 5.86 -4.75 10.50
N LYS A 118 6.44 -5.82 9.96
CA LYS A 118 7.89 -6.08 9.85
C LYS A 118 8.30 -6.44 8.42
N CYS A 119 7.45 -6.07 7.46
CA CYS A 119 7.62 -6.26 6.04
C CYS A 119 7.60 -4.89 5.31
N PRO A 120 8.04 -4.85 4.04
CA PRO A 120 7.86 -3.68 3.21
C PRO A 120 6.38 -3.31 3.06
N LEU A 121 6.07 -2.02 3.25
CA LEU A 121 4.75 -1.44 3.05
C LEU A 121 4.89 -0.21 2.16
N TRP A 122 4.21 -0.20 1.02
CA TRP A 122 4.14 0.91 0.08
C TRP A 122 2.74 1.50 0.09
N ILE A 123 2.66 2.83 -0.01
CA ILE A 123 1.41 3.58 -0.10
C ILE A 123 1.46 4.37 -1.40
N ASN A 124 0.47 4.16 -2.26
CA ASN A 124 0.41 4.71 -3.61
C ASN A 124 -0.96 5.33 -3.90
N ALA A 125 -1.00 6.29 -4.81
CA ALA A 125 -2.22 6.88 -5.33
C ALA A 125 -1.96 7.50 -6.70
N ASP A 126 -3.00 7.51 -7.55
CA ASP A 126 -2.98 8.22 -8.83
C ASP A 126 -3.10 9.74 -8.61
N ILE A 127 -1.98 10.40 -8.32
CA ILE A 127 -1.92 11.84 -8.03
C ILE A 127 -1.68 12.73 -9.26
N VAL A 128 -1.51 12.12 -10.44
CA VAL A 128 -1.35 12.81 -11.72
C VAL A 128 -2.36 12.25 -12.70
N LYS A 129 -3.04 13.13 -13.46
CA LYS A 129 -4.03 12.70 -14.45
C LYS A 129 -3.37 11.93 -15.58
N GLY A 130 -3.72 10.65 -15.71
CA GLY A 130 -3.26 9.80 -16.80
C GLY A 130 -3.89 10.20 -18.16
N PRO A 131 -3.21 9.90 -19.28
CA PRO A 131 -3.79 10.09 -20.61
C PRO A 131 -5.05 9.23 -20.76
N ASN A 132 -6.16 9.85 -21.15
CA ASN A 132 -7.49 9.22 -21.29
C ASN A 132 -8.12 8.69 -19.98
N SER A 133 -7.63 9.07 -18.79
CA SER A 133 -8.31 8.71 -17.56
C SER A 133 -9.61 9.51 -17.42
N PRO A 134 -10.78 8.85 -17.25
CA PRO A 134 -12.04 9.54 -16.98
C PRO A 134 -12.12 10.05 -15.54
N LYS A 135 -11.20 9.62 -14.67
CA LYS A 135 -11.15 9.96 -13.25
C LYS A 135 -10.16 11.09 -13.02
N ASP A 136 -10.56 12.05 -12.17
CA ASP A 136 -9.65 13.09 -11.72
C ASP A 136 -8.63 12.53 -10.72
N PRO A 137 -7.38 13.01 -10.75
CA PRO A 137 -6.34 12.52 -9.86
C PRO A 137 -6.65 12.87 -8.41
N ILE A 138 -6.14 12.04 -7.49
CA ILE A 138 -6.13 12.35 -6.06
C ILE A 138 -5.24 13.57 -5.82
N SER A 139 -5.68 14.48 -4.95
CA SER A 139 -4.88 15.64 -4.55
C SER A 139 -3.55 15.20 -3.95
N PRO A 140 -2.39 15.55 -4.55
CA PRO A 140 -1.08 15.13 -4.03
C PRO A 140 -0.82 15.65 -2.62
N VAL A 141 -1.23 16.88 -2.33
CA VAL A 141 -0.99 17.53 -1.03
C VAL A 141 -1.82 16.85 0.05
N GLU A 142 -3.12 16.69 -0.17
CA GLU A 142 -4.02 16.07 0.81
C GLU A 142 -3.67 14.59 1.05
N PHE A 143 -3.25 13.88 0.00
CA PHE A 143 -2.77 12.50 0.13
C PHE A 143 -1.55 12.41 1.05
N ILE A 144 -0.52 13.23 0.79
CA ILE A 144 0.71 13.24 1.58
C ILE A 144 0.44 13.69 3.03
N GLU A 145 -0.37 14.74 3.23
CA GLU A 145 -0.73 15.23 4.55
C GLU A 145 -1.53 14.19 5.36
N THR A 146 -2.52 13.55 4.73
CA THR A 146 -3.34 12.53 5.38
C THR A 146 -2.50 11.31 5.76
N ALA A 147 -1.67 10.81 4.83
CA ALA A 147 -0.75 9.70 5.10
C ALA A 147 0.24 10.04 6.22
N ASN A 148 0.86 11.22 6.19
CA ASN A 148 1.87 11.63 7.18
C ASN A 148 1.28 11.95 8.56
N SER A 149 0.02 12.39 8.64
CA SER A 149 -0.63 12.67 9.93
C SER A 149 -0.65 11.45 10.85
N THR A 150 -0.65 10.26 10.24
CA THR A 150 -0.69 8.98 10.94
C THR A 150 0.71 8.33 11.07
N LEU A 151 1.62 8.62 10.13
CA LEU A 151 2.92 7.95 9.97
C LEU A 151 4.11 8.74 10.55
N THR A 152 4.03 9.25 11.78
CA THR A 152 5.20 9.89 12.42
C THR A 152 6.36 8.92 12.73
N ARG A 153 6.21 7.61 12.48
CA ARG A 153 7.20 6.56 12.84
C ARG A 153 7.57 5.57 11.72
N LEU A 154 6.99 5.66 10.51
CA LEU A 154 7.27 4.72 9.41
C LEU A 154 8.01 5.45 8.28
N SER A 155 9.26 5.07 8.07
CA SER A 155 10.10 5.54 6.99
C SER A 155 9.88 4.73 5.71
N CYS A 156 8.80 4.99 4.97
CA CYS A 156 8.71 4.77 3.52
C CYS A 156 7.37 5.30 2.98
N LEU A 157 7.39 6.53 2.47
CA LEU A 157 6.37 7.04 1.56
C LEU A 157 7.02 7.12 0.18
N LEU A 158 6.68 6.21 -0.72
CA LEU A 158 7.08 6.28 -2.12
C LEU A 158 5.85 6.66 -2.95
N VAL A 159 5.68 7.96 -3.18
CA VAL A 159 4.71 8.47 -4.17
C VAL A 159 5.33 8.30 -5.55
N LEU A 160 4.87 7.34 -6.35
CA LEU A 160 5.30 7.22 -7.75
C LEU A 160 4.25 7.84 -8.67
N PRO A 161 4.61 8.80 -9.54
CA PRO A 161 3.78 9.12 -10.69
C PRO A 161 3.82 7.97 -11.72
N PRO A 162 2.80 7.82 -12.58
CA PRO A 162 2.89 6.89 -13.70
C PRO A 162 4.02 7.39 -14.62
N ALA A 163 5.08 6.60 -14.73
CA ALA A 163 6.40 6.91 -15.30
C ALA A 163 7.42 7.54 -14.32
N GLY A 164 7.91 6.69 -13.41
CA GLY A 164 9.33 6.55 -13.09
C GLY A 164 10.09 7.81 -12.68
N VAL A 165 9.95 8.23 -11.41
CA VAL A 165 11.01 8.95 -10.70
C VAL A 165 11.04 8.45 -9.26
N LEU A 166 12.16 7.84 -8.87
CA LEU A 166 12.44 7.36 -7.53
C LEU A 166 12.74 8.57 -6.61
N CYS A 167 11.80 8.99 -5.78
CA CYS A 167 12.09 9.97 -4.73
C CYS A 167 12.74 9.23 -3.55
N ARG A 168 14.05 9.41 -3.36
CA ARG A 168 14.77 8.85 -2.21
C ARG A 168 14.35 9.58 -0.93
N PRO A 169 14.18 8.87 0.21
CA PRO A 169 14.09 9.52 1.51
C PRO A 169 15.35 10.34 1.76
N ARG A 170 15.17 11.56 2.29
CA ARG A 170 16.27 12.38 2.78
C ARG A 170 16.89 11.64 3.98
N THR A 171 18.07 11.07 3.79
CA THR A 171 18.92 10.71 4.93
C THR A 171 19.35 12.00 5.60
N SER A 172 18.84 12.27 6.81
CA SER A 172 19.44 13.27 7.68
C SER A 172 20.82 12.76 8.09
N ILE A 173 21.85 13.22 7.40
CA ILE A 173 23.23 13.12 7.84
C ILE A 173 23.37 14.10 9.01
N LEU A 174 23.31 13.57 10.24
CA LEU A 174 23.96 14.21 11.37
C LEU A 174 25.19 13.34 11.70
N GLY A 175 26.32 13.78 11.16
CA GLY A 175 27.65 13.41 11.66
C GLY A 175 27.99 14.19 12.94
N PRO A 176 29.13 13.84 13.56
CA PRO A 176 29.33 13.76 15.01
C PRO A 176 29.23 15.08 15.78
#